data_AF-A0A4Q3YCL0-F1
#
_entry.id   AF-A0A4Q3YCL0-F1
#
_cell.length_a   1.000
_cell.length_b   1.000
_cell.length_c   1.000
_cell.angle_alpha   90.00
_cell.angle_beta   90.00
_cell.angle_gamma   90.00
#
_symmetry.space_group_name_H-M   'P 1'
#
loop_
_entity.id
_entity.type
_entity.pdbx_description
1 polymer ?
#
loop_
_entity_poly.entity_id
_entity_poly.type
_entity_poly.pdbx_seq_one_letter_code
_entity_poly.pdbx_strand_id
1 'polypeptide(L)' 'TDTERAKFGELNAAYVEKFGFPFIIAVRDNTKAQIMAAMEKRVANDRETEFVTACKQVERIAELRIRAILGD' A
#
# COMPACT_ATOMS: atom_id res chain seq x y z
N THR A 1 -9.85 -15.98 -1.50
CA THR A 1 -11.28 -16.29 -1.30
C THR A 1 -12.09 -15.00 -1.34
N ASP A 2 -13.42 -15.08 -1.45
CA ASP A 2 -14.25 -13.88 -1.52
C ASP A 2 -14.28 -13.11 -0.19
N THR A 3 -14.14 -13.80 0.94
CA THR A 3 -13.93 -13.18 2.27
C THR A 3 -12.70 -12.28 2.32
N GLU A 4 -11.59 -12.70 1.71
CA GLU A 4 -10.37 -11.86 1.65
C GLU A 4 -10.57 -10.62 0.80
N ARG A 5 -11.34 -10.71 -0.30
CA ARG A 5 -11.64 -9.55 -1.15
C ARG A 5 -12.51 -8.54 -0.42
N ALA A 6 -13.53 -9.01 0.31
CA ALA A 6 -14.38 -8.15 1.12
C ALA A 6 -13.56 -7.39 2.18
N LYS A 7 -12.72 -8.13 2.93
CA LYS A 7 -11.83 -7.53 3.94
C LYS A 7 -10.84 -6.53 3.33
N PHE A 8 -10.32 -6.81 2.13
CA PHE A 8 -9.46 -5.87 1.41
C PHE A 8 -10.20 -4.57 1.06
N GLY A 9 -11.45 -4.68 0.60
CA GLY A 9 -12.30 -3.53 0.29
C GLY A 9 -12.59 -2.68 1.52
N GLU A 10 -12.95 -3.30 2.63
CA GLU A 10 -13.20 -2.62 3.91
C GLU A 10 -11.97 -1.87 4.42
N LEU A 11 -10.81 -2.53 4.44
CA LEU A 11 -9.56 -1.90 4.86
C LEU A 11 -9.16 -0.73 3.97
N ASN A 12 -9.36 -0.85 2.65
CA ASN A 12 -9.04 0.23 1.73
C ASN A 12 -9.98 1.44 1.91
N ALA A 13 -11.27 1.19 2.12
CA ALA A 13 -12.24 2.25 2.40
C ALA A 13 -11.90 3.00 3.70
N ALA A 14 -11.65 2.26 4.79
CA ALA A 14 -11.26 2.84 6.07
C ALA A 14 -9.94 3.63 5.98
N TYR A 15 -8.99 3.14 5.19
CA TYR A 15 -7.72 3.81 4.96
C TYR A 15 -7.91 5.15 4.23
N VAL A 16 -8.70 5.17 3.15
CA VAL A 16 -9.01 6.40 2.40
C VAL A 16 -9.77 7.40 3.27
N GLU A 17 -10.74 6.95 4.06
CA GLU A 17 -11.50 7.80 4.97
C GLU A 17 -10.59 8.46 6.02
N LYS A 18 -9.67 7.69 6.61
CA LYS A 18 -8.75 8.19 7.64
C LYS A 18 -7.65 9.11 7.09
N PHE A 19 -7.04 8.74 5.97
CA PHE A 19 -5.83 9.40 5.47
C PHE A 19 -6.07 10.30 4.25
N GLY A 20 -7.22 10.22 3.59
CA GLY A 20 -7.57 11.06 2.43
C GLY A 20 -6.79 10.73 1.15
N PHE A 21 -6.12 9.58 1.09
CA PHE A 21 -5.44 9.06 -0.09
C PHE A 21 -5.52 7.51 -0.10
N PRO A 22 -5.44 6.86 -1.27
CA PRO A 22 -5.51 5.40 -1.37
C PRO A 22 -4.33 4.70 -0.69
N PHE A 23 -4.50 3.45 -0.31
CA PHE A 23 -3.40 2.63 0.19
C PHE A 23 -2.37 2.38 -0.93
N ILE A 24 -1.12 2.79 -0.71
CA ILE A 24 -0.03 2.64 -1.68
C ILE A 24 0.99 1.61 -1.15
N ILE A 25 1.32 0.61 -1.96
CA ILE A 25 2.39 -0.36 -1.69
C ILE A 25 3.02 -0.88 -2.99
N ALA A 26 4.33 -1.11 -2.99
CA ALA A 26 5.05 -1.73 -4.10
C ALA A 26 4.73 -3.24 -4.18
N VAL A 27 3.75 -3.61 -5.00
CA VAL A 27 3.27 -5.00 -5.12
C VAL A 27 4.37 -5.96 -5.58
N ARG A 28 5.34 -5.51 -6.38
CA ARG A 28 6.46 -6.36 -6.83
C ARG A 28 7.30 -6.90 -5.67
N ASP A 29 7.39 -6.14 -4.57
CA ASP A 29 8.16 -6.52 -3.37
C ASP A 29 7.31 -7.28 -2.33
N ASN A 30 6.02 -7.50 -2.58
CA ASN A 30 5.09 -7.99 -1.56
C ASN A 30 4.16 -9.08 -2.08
N THR A 31 4.02 -10.14 -1.29
CA THR A 31 2.96 -11.14 -1.48
C THR A 31 1.61 -10.59 -1.01
N LYS A 32 0.51 -11.20 -1.46
CA LYS A 32 -0.84 -10.84 -1.01
C LYS A 32 -0.99 -10.86 0.52
N ALA A 33 -0.41 -11.85 1.19
CA ALA A 33 -0.46 -11.96 2.65
C ALA A 33 0.28 -10.80 3.34
N GLN A 34 1.44 -10.40 2.81
CA GLN A 34 2.17 -9.23 3.30
C GLN A 34 1.41 -7.92 3.06
N ILE A 35 0.71 -7.79 1.93
CA ILE A 35 -0.14 -6.62 1.66
C ILE A 35 -1.25 -6.53 2.69
N MET A 36 -1.95 -7.64 2.99
CA MET A 36 -3.00 -7.66 4.01
C MET A 36 -2.47 -7.25 5.39
N ALA A 37 -1.36 -7.85 5.83
CA ALA A 37 -0.73 -7.50 7.10
C ALA A 37 -0.28 -6.03 7.15
N ALA A 38 0.23 -5.51 6.02
CA ALA A 38 0.61 -4.11 5.91
C ALA A 38 -0.59 -3.17 6.00
N MET A 39 -1.74 -3.48 5.38
CA MET A 39 -2.95 -2.68 5.51
C MET A 39 -3.45 -2.64 6.96
N GLU A 40 -3.55 -3.80 7.62
CA GLU A 40 -3.97 -3.91 9.02
C GLU A 40 -3.05 -3.13 9.97
N LYS A 41 -1.74 -3.19 9.74
CA LYS A 41 -0.78 -2.43 10.55
C LYS A 41 -0.88 -0.93 10.27
N ARG A 42 -0.94 -0.53 9.00
CA ARG A 42 -0.83 0.88 8.59
C ARG A 42 -2.11 1.68 8.82
N VAL A 43 -3.28 1.03 8.86
CA VAL A 43 -4.53 1.70 9.26
C VAL A 43 -4.46 2.23 10.69
N ALA A 44 -3.63 1.64 11.56
CA ALA A 44 -3.43 2.07 12.95
C ALA A 44 -2.51 3.29 13.09
N ASN A 45 -1.74 3.67 12.06
CA ASN A 45 -0.80 4.79 12.11
C ASN A 45 -1.52 6.15 12.25
N ASP A 46 -0.78 7.17 12.69
CA ASP A 46 -1.18 8.56 12.52
C ASP A 46 -0.99 9.01 11.05
N ARG A 47 -1.59 10.16 10.71
CA ARG A 47 -1.63 10.67 9.34
C ARG A 47 -0.24 11.07 8.81
N GLU A 48 0.63 11.63 9.64
CA GLU A 48 1.93 12.13 9.21
C GLU A 48 2.87 10.95 8.90
N THR A 49 2.93 9.99 9.81
CA THR A 49 3.65 8.72 9.62
C THR A 49 3.20 8.02 8.34
N GLU A 50 1.89 8.00 8.10
CA GLU A 50 1.34 7.31 6.94
C GLU A 50 1.59 8.05 5.63
N PHE A 51 1.54 9.38 5.64
CA PHE A 51 1.90 10.19 4.48
C PHE A 51 3.35 9.94 4.06
N VAL A 52 4.30 9.99 5.01
CA VAL A 52 5.71 9.70 4.74
C VAL A 52 5.89 8.26 4.21
N THR A 53 5.17 7.30 4.78
CA THR A 53 5.20 5.91 4.32
C THR A 53 4.68 5.77 2.89
N ALA A 54 3.57 6.42 2.56
CA ALA A 54 3.00 6.41 1.23
C ALA A 54 3.94 7.03 0.19
N CYS A 55 4.60 8.15 0.51
CA CYS A 55 5.62 8.76 -0.36
C CYS A 55 6.75 7.78 -0.69
N LYS A 56 7.30 7.09 0.31
CA LYS A 56 8.35 6.06 0.09
C LYS A 56 7.87 4.92 -0.81
N GLN A 57 6.60 4.54 -0.71
CA GLN A 57 6.02 3.52 -1.60
C GLN A 57 5.87 4.04 -3.03
N VAL A 58 5.49 5.31 -3.23
CA VAL A 58 5.47 5.94 -4.56
C VAL A 58 6.87 5.96 -5.17
N GLU A 59 7.87 6.37 -4.41
CA GLU A 59 9.28 6.39 -4.84
C GLU A 59 9.75 4.99 -5.24
N ARG A 60 9.46 3.97 -4.42
CA ARG A 60 9.81 2.58 -4.72
C ARG A 60 9.14 2.08 -6.00
N ILE A 61 7.85 2.40 -6.21
CA ILE A 61 7.13 2.05 -7.43
C ILE A 61 7.75 2.75 -8.63
N ALA A 62 8.13 4.03 -8.51
CA ALA A 62 8.79 4.78 -9.57
C ALA A 62 10.15 4.16 -9.93
N GLU A 63 10.97 3.82 -8.93
CA GLU A 63 12.26 3.13 -9.13
C GLU A 63 12.08 1.81 -9.89
N LEU A 64 11.14 0.96 -9.45
CA LEU A 64 10.85 -0.33 -10.09
C LEU A 64 10.40 -0.16 -11.55
N ARG A 65 9.64 0.90 -11.85
CA ARG A 65 9.20 1.23 -13.22
C ARG A 65 10.37 1.70 -14.09
N ILE A 66 11.23 2.57 -13.56
CA ILE A 66 12.41 3.07 -14.27
C ILE A 66 13.35 1.91 -14.62
N ARG A 67 13.64 1.02 -13.66
CA ARG A 67 14.45 -0.20 -13.91
C ARG A 67 13.84 -1.09 -14.99
N ALA A 68 12.53 -1.27 -14.97
CA ALA A 68 11.84 -2.06 -15.99
C ALA A 68 11.95 -1.46 -17.41
N ILE A 69 12.13 -0.14 -17.54
CA ILE A 69 12.29 0.54 -18.82
C ILE A 69 13.75 0.50 -19.30
N LEU A 70 14.70 0.75 -18.40
CA LEU A 70 16.11 0.89 -18.76
C LEU A 70 16.86 -0.45 -18.90
N GLY A 71 16.27 -1.55 -18.40
CA GLY A 71 17.02 -2.79 -18.18
C GLY A 71 17.83 -2.71 -16.88
N ASP A 72 18.13 -3.86 -16.28
CA ASP A 72 18.99 -3.94 -15.08
C ASP A 72 20.45 -3.56 -15.40
#